data_AF-A0A1R1Y4Q6-F1
#
_entry.id   AF-A0A1R1Y4Q6-F1
#
_cell.length_a   1.000
_cell.length_b   1.000
_cell.length_c   1.000
_cell.angle_alpha   90.00
_cell.angle_beta   90.00
_cell.angle_gamma   90.00
#
_symmetry.space_group_name_H-M   'P 1'
#
loop_
_entity.id
_entity.type
_entity.pdbx_description
1 polymer ?
#
loop_
_entity_poly.entity_id
_entity_poly.type
_entity_poly.pdbx_seq_one_letter_code
_entity_poly.pdbx_strand_id
1 'polypeptide(L)'
;MFKSIALLVAVSASLFVSVNSQAPFLKFYAHRNYNVKLRQFTPVLGRCHNIGSFNSAKLLGTSIGFVKMYRGPGCSGSSAIRFLSTQPMLSNSLARYGGRFYSIRYRI
;
A
#
# COMPACT_ATOMS: atom_id res chain seq x y z
N MET A 1 65.34 4.51 1.05
CA MET A 1 64.07 3.76 1.01
C MET A 1 62.96 4.70 1.48
N PHE A 2 62.17 5.26 0.57
CA PHE A 2 60.99 6.07 0.94
C PHE A 2 59.77 5.42 0.30
N LYS A 3 58.88 4.85 1.13
CA LYS A 3 57.57 4.34 0.72
C LYS A 3 56.55 5.43 1.03
N SER A 4 56.17 6.20 0.01
CA SER A 4 55.03 7.11 0.10
C SER A 4 53.75 6.33 -0.16
N ILE A 5 52.90 6.20 0.86
CA ILE A 5 51.56 5.63 0.75
C ILE A 5 50.60 6.80 0.60
N ALA A 6 50.07 6.98 -0.61
CA ALA A 6 49.04 7.97 -0.89
C ALA A 6 47.73 7.53 -0.22
N LEU A 7 47.24 8.36 0.71
CA LEU A 7 45.92 8.21 1.31
C LEU A 7 44.84 8.60 0.28
N LEU A 8 44.06 7.63 -0.17
CA LEU A 8 42.85 7.86 -0.96
C LEU A 8 41.71 8.28 -0.02
N VAL A 9 41.32 9.56 -0.07
CA VAL A 9 40.13 10.07 0.59
C VAL A 9 38.91 9.67 -0.25
N ALA A 10 38.18 8.65 0.19
CA ALA A 10 36.91 8.26 -0.40
C ALA A 10 35.84 9.29 -0.02
N VAL A 11 35.44 10.14 -0.97
CA VAL A 11 34.30 11.04 -0.82
C VAL A 11 33.03 10.20 -0.98
N SER A 12 32.39 9.86 0.14
CA SER A 12 31.09 9.21 0.16
C SER A 12 30.00 10.22 -0.20
N ALA A 13 29.74 10.39 -1.50
CA ALA A 13 28.55 11.08 -1.98
C ALA A 13 27.31 10.30 -1.53
N SER A 14 26.67 10.79 -0.47
CA SER A 14 25.40 10.27 -0.01
C SER A 14 24.33 10.61 -1.04
N LEU A 15 23.98 9.65 -1.88
CA LEU A 15 22.84 9.74 -2.78
C LEU A 15 21.57 9.74 -1.93
N PHE A 16 21.11 10.92 -1.52
CA PHE A 16 19.74 11.10 -1.08
C PHE A 16 18.86 10.90 -2.32
N VAL A 17 18.44 9.66 -2.57
CA VAL A 17 17.35 9.38 -3.49
C VAL A 17 16.14 10.10 -2.90
N SER A 18 15.79 11.25 -3.47
CA SER A 18 14.53 11.92 -3.21
C SER A 18 13.43 11.02 -3.74
N VAL A 19 13.02 10.04 -2.93
CA VAL A 19 11.84 9.22 -3.20
C VAL A 19 10.69 10.20 -3.18
N ASN A 20 10.18 10.60 -4.36
CA ASN A 20 8.93 11.33 -4.50
C ASN A 20 7.83 10.43 -3.93
N SER A 21 7.63 10.48 -2.61
CA SER A 21 6.69 9.64 -1.90
C SER A 21 5.30 10.21 -2.10
N GLN A 22 4.70 9.93 -3.26
CA GLN A 22 3.31 10.30 -3.47
C GLN A 22 2.46 9.58 -2.43
N ALA A 23 1.76 10.36 -1.61
CA ALA A 23 0.97 9.82 -0.51
C ALA A 23 -0.02 8.76 -1.04
N PRO A 24 -0.20 7.64 -0.34
CA PRO A 24 -1.12 6.60 -0.75
C PRO A 24 -2.54 7.17 -0.89
N PHE A 25 -3.27 6.76 -1.92
CA PHE A 25 -4.64 7.16 -2.16
C PHE A 25 -5.48 5.94 -2.53
N LEU A 26 -6.40 5.59 -1.62
CA LEU A 26 -7.18 4.37 -1.71
C LEU A 26 -8.62 4.70 -2.10
N LYS A 27 -9.18 3.92 -3.02
CA LYS A 27 -10.60 3.98 -3.43
C LYS A 27 -11.21 2.61 -3.32
N PHE A 28 -12.38 2.51 -2.69
CA PHE A 28 -13.09 1.26 -2.45
C PHE A 28 -14.49 1.31 -3.03
N TYR A 29 -14.96 0.17 -3.50
CA TYR A 29 -16.19 0.05 -4.27
C TYR A 29 -16.97 -1.19 -3.85
N ALA A 30 -18.29 -1.05 -3.79
CA ALA A 30 -19.17 -2.12 -3.36
C ALA A 30 -19.12 -3.28 -4.34
N HIS A 31 -19.15 -3.00 -5.64
CA HIS A 31 -19.25 -4.02 -6.70
C HIS A 31 -17.90 -4.30 -7.36
N ARG A 32 -17.89 -5.27 -8.28
CA ARG A 32 -16.72 -5.55 -9.13
C ARG A 32 -16.46 -4.40 -10.11
N ASN A 33 -15.26 -4.37 -10.67
CA ASN A 33 -14.87 -3.43 -11.73
C ASN A 33 -15.09 -1.96 -11.33
N TYR A 34 -14.88 -1.63 -10.06
CA TYR A 34 -14.92 -0.25 -9.53
C TYR A 34 -16.30 0.42 -9.64
N ASN A 35 -17.36 -0.38 -9.58
CA ASN A 35 -18.74 0.10 -9.59
C ASN A 35 -19.25 0.38 -8.17
N VAL A 36 -20.01 1.47 -8.01
CA VAL A 36 -20.58 1.96 -6.74
C VAL A 36 -19.48 2.28 -5.72
N LYS A 37 -19.01 3.54 -5.73
CA LYS A 37 -17.95 4.00 -4.81
C LYS A 37 -18.47 4.04 -3.37
N LEU A 38 -17.72 3.43 -2.46
CA LEU A 38 -18.01 3.45 -1.02
C LEU A 38 -17.21 4.54 -0.30
N ARG A 39 -15.89 4.53 -0.48
CA ARG A 39 -14.99 5.42 0.25
C ARG A 39 -13.73 5.70 -0.54
N GLN A 40 -13.19 6.91 -0.38
CA GLN A 40 -11.87 7.30 -0.88
C GLN A 40 -11.15 8.17 0.15
N PHE A 41 -9.86 7.94 0.38
CA PHE A 41 -9.06 8.71 1.34
C PHE A 41 -7.56 8.35 1.24
N THR A 42 -6.73 9.19 1.86
CA THR A 42 -5.34 8.87 2.18
C THR A 42 -5.28 8.18 3.55
N PRO A 43 -4.80 6.92 3.63
CA PRO A 43 -4.79 6.17 4.88
C PRO A 43 -3.72 6.69 5.84
N VAL A 44 -3.99 6.56 7.13
CA VAL A 44 -3.00 6.84 8.18
C VAL A 44 -2.27 5.54 8.51
N LEU A 45 -0.94 5.60 8.59
CA LEU A 45 -0.09 4.44 8.87
C LEU A 45 -0.55 3.73 10.15
N GLY A 46 -0.76 2.42 10.07
CA GLY A 46 -1.13 1.60 11.22
C GLY A 46 -2.54 1.86 11.77
N ARG A 47 -3.34 2.78 11.22
CA ARG A 47 -4.74 2.97 11.65
C ARG A 47 -5.66 1.97 10.95
N CYS A 48 -6.62 1.44 11.70
CA CYS A 48 -7.69 0.64 11.10
C CYS A 48 -8.77 1.54 10.53
N HIS A 49 -9.24 1.22 9.32
CA HIS A 49 -10.30 1.95 8.65
C HIS A 49 -11.45 1.00 8.28
N ASN A 50 -12.63 1.27 8.80
CA ASN A 50 -13.86 0.62 8.35
C ASN A 50 -14.31 1.23 7.03
N ILE A 51 -14.48 0.37 6.02
CA ILE A 51 -14.85 0.77 4.66
C ILE A 51 -16.33 0.42 4.39
N GLY A 52 -16.82 -0.65 5.02
CA GLY A 52 -18.04 -1.33 4.58
C GLY A 52 -17.70 -2.46 3.59
N SER A 53 -18.68 -3.29 3.27
CA SER A 53 -18.49 -4.48 2.42
C SER A 53 -18.05 -4.08 1.00
N PHE A 54 -16.78 -4.28 0.67
CA PHE A 54 -16.20 -3.92 -0.63
C PHE A 54 -15.77 -5.15 -1.44
N ASN A 55 -15.92 -5.06 -2.76
CA ASN A 55 -15.55 -6.12 -3.71
C ASN A 55 -14.47 -5.68 -4.71
N SER A 56 -14.22 -4.38 -4.85
CA SER A 56 -13.10 -3.89 -5.67
C SER A 56 -12.45 -2.65 -5.05
N ALA A 57 -11.18 -2.43 -5.37
CA ALA A 57 -10.40 -1.32 -4.84
C ALA A 57 -9.29 -0.86 -5.80
N LYS A 58 -8.97 0.43 -5.77
CA LYS A 58 -7.78 1.02 -6.38
C LYS A 58 -6.86 1.48 -5.25
N LEU A 59 -5.66 0.92 -5.17
CA LEU A 59 -4.76 1.11 -4.02
C LEU A 59 -3.52 1.93 -4.39
N LEU A 60 -3.73 3.13 -4.92
CA LEU A 60 -2.68 3.91 -5.58
C LEU A 60 -1.64 4.42 -4.57
N GLY A 61 -0.36 4.41 -4.91
CA GLY A 61 0.71 5.00 -4.09
C GLY A 61 2.08 4.46 -4.47
N THR A 62 3.11 4.81 -3.70
CA THR A 62 4.45 4.23 -3.88
C THR A 62 4.47 2.74 -3.54
N SER A 63 5.36 2.00 -4.20
CA SER A 63 5.49 0.53 -4.09
C SER A 63 5.96 0.02 -2.72
N ILE A 64 6.35 0.92 -1.82
CA ILE A 64 6.92 0.56 -0.51
C ILE A 64 5.81 0.15 0.48
N GLY A 65 4.56 0.60 0.29
CA GLY A 65 3.46 0.29 1.21
C GLY A 65 2.62 -0.93 0.82
N PHE A 66 1.87 -1.46 1.78
CA PHE A 66 0.79 -2.43 1.53
C PHE A 66 -0.46 -2.16 2.37
N VAL A 67 -1.59 -2.69 1.89
CA VAL A 67 -2.86 -2.73 2.60
C VAL A 67 -3.15 -4.16 3.03
N LYS A 68 -3.34 -4.37 4.32
CA LYS A 68 -3.95 -5.59 4.86
C LYS A 68 -5.46 -5.39 4.90
N MET A 69 -6.19 -6.21 4.15
CA MET A 69 -7.64 -6.17 4.02
C MET A 69 -8.27 -7.28 4.84
N TYR A 70 -9.32 -6.98 5.60
CA TYR A 70 -9.91 -7.87 6.59
C TYR A 70 -11.36 -8.17 6.27
N ARG A 71 -11.79 -9.42 6.53
CA ARG A 71 -13.17 -9.86 6.30
C ARG A 71 -14.16 -9.37 7.35
N GLY A 72 -13.69 -8.90 8.51
CA GLY A 72 -14.54 -8.30 9.54
C GLY A 72 -14.36 -6.78 9.66
N PRO A 73 -15.27 -6.08 10.36
CA PRO A 73 -15.06 -4.70 10.79
C PRO A 73 -13.95 -4.61 11.85
N GLY A 74 -13.37 -3.43 12.03
CA GLY A 74 -12.34 -3.19 13.05
C GLY A 74 -11.03 -3.95 12.83
N CYS A 75 -10.72 -4.31 11.59
CA CYS A 75 -9.53 -5.08 11.22
C CYS A 75 -9.47 -6.47 11.90
N SER A 76 -10.64 -7.12 11.97
CA SER A 76 -10.83 -8.44 12.55
C SER A 76 -11.02 -9.54 11.50
N GLY A 77 -10.86 -10.79 11.94
CA GLY A 77 -11.05 -11.97 11.09
C GLY A 77 -9.94 -12.21 10.08
N SER A 78 -10.22 -13.07 9.10
CA SER A 78 -9.25 -13.45 8.08
C SER A 78 -8.89 -12.26 7.19
N SER A 79 -7.67 -12.30 6.64
CA SER A 79 -7.10 -11.15 5.97
C SER A 79 -6.27 -11.52 4.73
N ALA A 80 -6.17 -10.59 3.79
CA ALA A 80 -5.29 -10.68 2.63
C ALA A 80 -4.45 -9.40 2.49
N ILE A 81 -3.23 -9.53 1.99
CA ILE A 81 -2.31 -8.40 1.77
C ILE A 81 -2.31 -8.01 0.29
N ARG A 82 -2.27 -6.70 0.04
CA ARG A 82 -2.07 -6.12 -1.30
C ARG A 82 -1.09 -4.96 -1.24
N PHE A 83 0.00 -5.08 -1.98
CA PHE A 83 0.97 -4.00 -2.15
C PHE A 83 0.39 -2.84 -2.95
N LEU A 84 0.81 -1.63 -2.59
CA LEU A 84 0.57 -0.45 -3.39
C LEU A 84 1.51 -0.46 -4.59
N SER A 85 1.15 0.32 -5.59
CA SER A 85 1.85 0.52 -6.85
C SER A 85 1.17 1.71 -7.55
N THR A 86 1.64 2.09 -8.73
CA THR A 86 0.99 3.09 -9.58
C THR A 86 -0.26 2.56 -10.28
N GLN A 87 -0.39 1.24 -10.47
CA GLN A 87 -1.55 0.58 -11.10
C GLN A 87 -2.24 -0.56 -10.29
N PRO A 88 -2.22 -0.60 -8.95
CA PRO A 88 -2.72 -1.71 -8.16
C PRO A 88 -4.24 -1.67 -8.14
N MET A 89 -4.78 -2.69 -8.76
CA MET A 89 -6.18 -2.80 -9.07
C MET A 89 -6.70 -4.13 -8.55
N LEU A 90 -7.57 -4.09 -7.55
CA LEU A 90 -8.39 -5.22 -7.15
C LEU A 90 -9.73 -5.09 -7.84
N SER A 91 -9.93 -5.79 -8.96
CA SER A 91 -11.17 -5.71 -9.74
C SER A 91 -12.31 -6.54 -9.17
N ASN A 92 -12.00 -7.65 -8.49
CA ASN A 92 -12.99 -8.57 -7.92
C ASN A 92 -12.40 -9.38 -6.75
N SER A 93 -12.79 -9.06 -5.52
CA SER A 93 -12.33 -9.77 -4.32
C SER A 93 -12.97 -11.13 -4.15
N LEU A 94 -14.25 -11.26 -4.51
CA LEU A 94 -14.96 -12.55 -4.43
C LEU A 94 -14.28 -13.60 -5.31
N ALA A 95 -13.97 -13.28 -6.56
CA ALA A 95 -13.30 -14.23 -7.45
C ALA A 95 -11.86 -14.54 -7.01
N ARG A 96 -11.11 -13.56 -6.50
CA ARG A 96 -9.70 -13.74 -6.13
C ARG A 96 -9.49 -14.35 -4.75
N TYR A 97 -10.39 -14.09 -3.81
CA TYR A 97 -10.22 -14.43 -2.39
C TYR A 97 -11.40 -15.20 -1.81
N GLY A 98 -12.43 -15.54 -2.59
CA GLY A 98 -13.62 -16.25 -2.11
C GLY A 98 -14.46 -15.44 -1.11
N GLY A 99 -14.31 -14.11 -1.09
CA GLY A 99 -14.99 -13.26 -0.11
C GLY A 99 -14.86 -11.76 -0.36
N ARG A 100 -15.73 -11.00 0.31
CA ARG A 100 -15.63 -9.54 0.42
C ARG A 100 -14.84 -9.15 1.66
N PHE A 101 -14.33 -7.93 1.63
CA PHE A 101 -13.62 -7.33 2.76
C PHE A 101 -14.41 -6.14 3.32
N TYR A 102 -14.15 -5.76 4.56
CA TYR A 102 -14.93 -4.76 5.30
C TYR A 102 -14.08 -3.64 5.89
N SER A 103 -12.84 -3.95 6.25
CA SER A 103 -11.92 -3.00 6.84
C SER A 103 -10.50 -3.22 6.34
N ILE A 104 -9.66 -2.20 6.51
CA ILE A 104 -8.27 -2.21 6.05
C ILE A 104 -7.32 -1.60 7.07
N ARG A 105 -6.06 -1.99 6.98
CA ARG A 105 -4.94 -1.35 7.69
C ARG A 105 -3.80 -1.12 6.70
N TYR A 106 -3.37 0.14 6.57
CA TYR A 106 -2.20 0.50 5.76
C TYR A 106 -0.91 0.35 6.58
N ARG A 107 0.12 -0.20 5.94
CA ARG A 107 1.45 -0.48 6.51
C ARG A 107 2.52 -0.21 5.45
N ILE A 108 3.75 -0.05 5.93
CA ILE A 108 5.00 0.01 5.14
C ILE A 108 5.84 -1.17 5.61
#